data_AF-A0AB38BLC1-F1
#
_entry.id   AF-A0AB38BLC1-F1
#
_cell.length_a   1.000
_cell.length_b   1.000
_cell.length_c   1.000
_cell.angle_alpha   90.00
_cell.angle_beta   90.00
_cell.angle_gamma   90.00
#
_symmetry.space_group_name_H-M   'P 1'
#
loop_
_entity.id
_entity.type
_entity.pdbx_description
1 polymer ?
#
loop_
_entity_poly.entity_id
_entity_poly.type
_entity_poly.pdbx_seq_one_letter_code
_entity_poly.pdbx_strand_id
1 'polypeptide(L)'
;MKLPEFPKRRKLTLPEEEHNKMMDQFQNKVFELGFTMKCDDGVYRIYLDGMRVYSLNKRTYKYNKHWYAKQTTDDRIDLLEIVLYNYFGPGGKGSSLIIPKKVGDQNGLLE
;
A
#
# COMPACT_ATOMS: atom_id res chain seq x y z
N MET A 1 18.73 12.00 -10.04
CA MET A 1 18.93 10.56 -9.75
C MET A 1 17.86 9.77 -10.50
N LYS A 2 18.22 8.77 -11.31
CA LYS A 2 17.27 7.94 -12.07
C LYS A 2 16.63 6.92 -11.12
N LEU A 3 15.31 6.97 -10.94
CA LEU A 3 14.56 5.92 -10.23
C LEU A 3 14.42 4.70 -11.15
N PRO A 4 14.58 3.47 -10.63
CA PRO A 4 14.45 2.26 -11.42
C PRO A 4 13.03 2.11 -11.96
N GLU A 5 12.91 1.66 -13.21
CA GLU A 5 11.62 1.32 -13.83
C GLU A 5 11.04 0.08 -13.15
N PHE A 6 9.87 0.23 -12.52
CA PHE A 6 9.17 -0.89 -11.89
C PHE A 6 8.15 -1.50 -12.87
N PRO A 7 8.13 -2.84 -13.02
CA PRO A 7 7.25 -3.51 -13.97
C PRO A 7 5.77 -3.36 -13.58
N LYS A 8 4.92 -3.09 -14.58
CA LYS A 8 3.46 -3.05 -14.47
C LYS A 8 2.95 -4.31 -13.75
N ARG A 9 2.12 -4.10 -12.71
CA ARG A 9 1.41 -5.13 -11.93
C ARG A 9 0.88 -6.26 -12.80
N ARG A 10 1.59 -7.40 -12.80
CA ARG A 10 0.98 -8.70 -13.14
C ARG A 10 0.01 -9.03 -12.00
N LYS A 11 -1.18 -9.56 -12.28
CA LYS A 11 -1.98 -10.25 -11.25
C LYS A 11 -1.08 -11.36 -10.71
N LEU A 12 -0.43 -11.10 -9.57
CA LEU A 12 0.48 -12.02 -8.92
C LEU A 12 -0.39 -13.06 -8.21
N THR A 13 -0.75 -14.11 -8.93
CA THR A 13 -1.00 -15.42 -8.30
C THR A 13 0.37 -15.94 -7.86
N LEU A 14 0.91 -15.34 -6.79
CA LEU A 14 1.99 -15.98 -6.05
C LEU A 14 1.47 -17.35 -5.59
N PRO A 15 2.30 -18.40 -5.60
CA PRO A 15 1.99 -19.63 -4.90
C PRO A 15 1.55 -19.30 -3.46
N GLU A 16 0.53 -20.00 -2.97
CA GLU A 16 -0.07 -19.69 -1.66
C GLU A 16 0.96 -19.68 -0.52
N GLU A 17 1.97 -20.53 -0.62
CA GLU A 17 3.09 -20.62 0.32
C GLU A 17 3.97 -19.35 0.34
N GLU A 18 4.35 -18.83 -0.84
CA GLU A 18 5.12 -17.59 -0.96
C GLU A 18 4.30 -16.37 -0.50
N HIS A 19 3.01 -16.36 -0.83
CA HIS A 19 2.10 -15.33 -0.35
C HIS A 19 2.03 -15.32 1.18
N ASN A 20 1.86 -16.49 1.81
CA ASN A 20 1.75 -16.57 3.26
C ASN A 20 3.03 -16.11 3.95
N LYS A 21 4.20 -16.52 3.45
CA LYS A 21 5.49 -16.07 3.98
C LYS A 21 5.69 -14.55 3.85
N MET A 22 5.34 -13.97 2.70
CA MET A 22 5.39 -12.52 2.49
C MET A 22 4.43 -11.80 3.45
N MET A 23 3.20 -12.31 3.61
CA MET A 23 2.21 -11.71 4.49
C MET A 23 2.58 -11.81 5.97
N ASP A 24 3.23 -12.89 6.41
CA ASP A 24 3.75 -13.03 7.78
C ASP A 24 4.84 -11.98 8.06
N GLN A 25 5.76 -11.77 7.12
CA GLN A 25 6.78 -10.73 7.23
C GLN A 25 6.16 -9.33 7.27
N PHE A 26 5.18 -9.07 6.40
CA PHE A 26 4.45 -7.81 6.40
C PHE A 26 3.72 -7.59 7.73
N GLN A 27 3.05 -8.62 8.25
CA GLN A 27 2.33 -8.55 9.52
C GLN A 27 3.25 -8.22 10.69
N ASN A 28 4.42 -8.84 10.76
CA ASN A 28 5.42 -8.52 11.78
C ASN A 28 5.86 -7.05 11.70
N LYS A 29 6.09 -6.51 10.51
CA LYS A 29 6.43 -5.08 10.32
C LYS A 29 5.31 -4.15 10.76
N VAL A 30 4.06 -4.50 10.48
CA VAL A 30 2.87 -3.75 10.93
C VAL A 30 2.79 -3.73 12.46
N PHE A 31 3.07 -4.86 13.12
CA PHE A 31 3.07 -4.97 14.58
C PHE A 31 4.23 -4.24 15.25
N GLU A 32 5.43 -4.28 14.66
CA GLU A 32 6.59 -3.50 15.10
C GLU A 32 6.31 -1.99 15.12
N LEU A 33 5.49 -1.51 14.18
CA LEU A 33 5.05 -0.11 14.11
C LEU A 33 3.91 0.23 15.09
N GLY A 34 3.44 -0.72 15.90
CA GLY A 34 2.39 -0.53 16.90
C GLY A 34 0.96 -0.62 16.34
N PHE A 35 0.78 -1.13 15.13
CA PHE A 35 -0.55 -1.37 14.56
C PHE A 35 -1.05 -2.77 14.88
N THR A 36 -2.35 -2.97 14.74
CA THR A 36 -2.96 -4.31 14.73
C THR A 36 -3.58 -4.60 13.37
N MET A 37 -3.70 -5.88 13.01
CA MET A 37 -4.22 -6.29 11.72
C MET A 37 -5.24 -7.42 11.90
N LYS A 38 -6.36 -7.34 11.17
CA LYS A 38 -7.39 -8.38 11.12
C LYS A 38 -7.73 -8.69 9.67
N CYS A 39 -7.82 -9.97 9.31
CA CYS A 39 -8.27 -10.39 7.98
C CYS A 39 -9.74 -10.77 8.06
N ASP A 40 -10.57 -10.13 7.23
CA ASP A 40 -12.01 -10.37 7.15
C ASP A 40 -12.44 -10.31 5.68
N ASP A 41 -13.13 -11.35 5.19
CA ASP A 41 -13.57 -11.49 3.80
C ASP A 41 -12.48 -11.21 2.74
N GLY A 42 -11.24 -11.66 3.01
CA GLY A 42 -10.11 -11.44 2.10
C GLY A 42 -9.60 -9.99 2.06
N VAL A 43 -9.94 -9.19 3.06
CA VAL A 43 -9.41 -7.84 3.27
C VAL A 43 -8.71 -7.75 4.62
N TYR A 44 -7.42 -7.42 4.60
CA TYR A 44 -6.66 -7.07 5.78
C TYR A 44 -6.99 -5.65 6.21
N ARG A 45 -7.62 -5.48 7.37
CA ARG A 45 -7.90 -4.20 8.02
C ARG A 45 -6.80 -3.91 9.02
N ILE A 46 -6.17 -2.75 8.91
CA ILE A 46 -5.06 -2.32 9.77
C ILE A 46 -5.56 -1.20 10.67
N TYR A 47 -5.25 -1.28 11.96
CA TYR A 47 -5.77 -0.41 13.00
C TYR A 47 -4.65 0.21 13.83
N LEU A 48 -4.84 1.46 14.21
CA LEU A 48 -4.05 2.19 15.20
C LEU A 48 -4.97 2.58 16.34
N ASP A 49 -4.66 2.18 17.58
CA ASP A 49 -5.46 2.52 18.76
C ASP A 49 -6.96 2.18 18.61
N GLY A 50 -7.25 1.04 17.97
CA GLY A 50 -8.61 0.57 17.68
C GLY A 50 -9.29 1.23 16.48
N MET A 51 -8.69 2.26 15.88
CA MET A 51 -9.23 2.97 14.71
C MET A 51 -8.66 2.41 13.39
N ARG A 52 -9.52 2.17 12.41
CA ARG A 52 -9.10 1.64 11.11
C ARG A 52 -8.36 2.70 10.30
N VAL A 53 -7.09 2.46 10.01
CA VAL A 53 -6.22 3.37 9.24
C VAL A 53 -6.10 2.98 7.77
N TYR A 54 -5.92 1.69 7.49
CA TYR A 54 -5.79 1.15 6.13
C TYR A 54 -6.62 -0.10 5.92
N SER A 55 -6.92 -0.40 4.67
CA SER A 55 -7.42 -1.72 4.25
C SER A 55 -6.68 -2.19 3.01
N LEU A 56 -6.15 -3.41 3.06
CA LEU A 56 -5.39 -4.09 2.02
C LEU A 56 -6.17 -5.30 1.51
N ASN A 57 -6.46 -5.36 0.22
CA ASN A 57 -7.16 -6.50 -0.37
C ASN A 57 -6.19 -7.64 -0.68
N LYS A 58 -6.45 -8.85 -0.15
CA LYS A 58 -5.57 -10.03 -0.25
C LYS A 58 -5.27 -10.45 -1.69
N ARG A 59 -6.23 -10.34 -2.60
CA ARG A 59 -6.10 -10.81 -4.00
C ARG A 59 -5.47 -9.80 -4.94
N THR A 60 -5.69 -8.51 -4.68
CA THR A 60 -5.25 -7.43 -5.58
C THR A 60 -4.07 -6.62 -5.04
N TYR A 61 -3.70 -6.85 -3.77
CA TYR A 61 -2.73 -6.07 -2.99
C TYR A 61 -2.98 -4.56 -3.03
N LYS A 62 -4.22 -4.16 -3.33
CA LYS A 62 -4.62 -2.76 -3.34
C LYS A 62 -4.95 -2.35 -1.92
N TYR A 63 -4.26 -1.32 -1.42
CA TYR A 63 -4.54 -0.73 -0.12
C TYR A 63 -5.18 0.67 -0.22
N ASN A 64 -6.02 1.06 0.73
CA ASN A 64 -6.65 2.38 0.76
C ASN A 64 -6.53 2.99 2.17
N LYS A 65 -6.24 4.29 2.25
CA LYS A 65 -6.17 5.08 3.49
C LYS A 65 -7.57 5.56 3.89
N HIS A 66 -7.95 5.35 5.14
CA HIS A 66 -9.27 5.75 5.66
C HIS A 66 -9.29 7.20 6.17
N TRP A 67 -10.48 7.78 6.29
CA TRP A 67 -10.68 9.21 6.59
C TRP A 67 -10.01 9.68 7.88
N TYR A 68 -10.05 8.87 8.95
CA TYR A 68 -9.36 9.16 10.21
C TYR A 68 -7.84 9.33 10.01
N ALA A 69 -7.22 8.39 9.30
CA ALA A 69 -5.78 8.42 9.02
C ALA A 69 -5.33 9.61 8.14
N LYS A 70 -6.25 10.31 7.48
CA LYS A 70 -5.93 11.51 6.67
C LYS A 70 -5.84 12.79 7.48
N GLN A 71 -6.40 12.81 8.68
CA GLN A 71 -6.47 14.00 9.53
C GLN A 71 -5.54 13.93 10.72
N THR A 72 -4.99 12.74 11.00
CA THR A 72 -4.06 12.54 12.09
C THR A 72 -2.64 12.80 11.62
N THR A 73 -1.82 13.35 12.51
CA THR A 73 -0.40 13.70 12.27
C THR A 73 0.53 12.66 12.88
N ASP A 74 0.09 11.41 12.99
CA ASP A 74 0.88 10.34 13.59
C ASP A 74 1.88 9.80 12.58
N ASP A 75 3.18 10.00 12.84
CA ASP A 75 4.28 9.58 11.96
C ASP A 75 4.25 8.08 11.65
N ARG A 76 3.68 7.25 12.53
CA ARG A 76 3.56 5.80 12.33
C ARG A 76 2.71 5.49 11.10
N ILE A 77 1.72 6.33 10.77
CA ILE A 77 0.84 6.14 9.61
C ILE A 77 1.60 6.35 8.30
N ASP A 78 2.53 7.30 8.28
CA ASP A 78 3.37 7.54 7.11
C ASP A 78 4.43 6.43 6.97
N LEU A 79 4.99 5.95 8.08
CA LEU A 79 5.85 4.75 8.08
C LEU A 79 5.11 3.51 7.58
N LEU A 80 3.85 3.31 8.01
CA LEU A 80 3.01 2.21 7.52
C LEU A 80 2.75 2.32 6.02
N GLU A 81 2.55 3.54 5.51
CA GLU A 81 2.38 3.77 4.08
C GLU A 81 3.62 3.42 3.27
N ILE A 82 4.82 3.72 3.79
CA ILE A 82 6.10 3.30 3.19
C ILE A 82 6.21 1.77 3.18
N VAL A 83 5.87 1.09 4.28
CA VAL A 83 5.88 -0.38 4.34
C VAL A 83 4.91 -0.98 3.31
N LEU A 84 3.68 -0.45 3.23
CA LEU A 84 2.69 -0.88 2.24
C LEU A 84 3.20 -0.70 0.81
N TYR A 85 3.87 0.42 0.53
CA TYR A 85 4.46 0.69 -0.77
C TYR A 85 5.60 -0.28 -1.12
N ASN A 86 6.48 -0.57 -0.16
CA ASN A 86 7.62 -1.48 -0.38
C ASN A 86 7.20 -2.91 -0.68
N TYR A 87 6.12 -3.39 -0.07
CA TYR A 87 5.61 -4.75 -0.29
C TYR A 87 4.68 -4.85 -1.50
N PHE A 88 3.80 -3.86 -1.71
CA PHE A 88 2.66 -3.98 -2.63
C PHE A 88 2.65 -2.94 -3.76
N GLY A 89 3.62 -2.03 -3.77
CA GLY A 89 3.72 -0.93 -4.73
C GLY A 89 2.68 0.17 -4.50
N PRO A 90 2.37 1.01 -5.51
CA PRO A 90 1.54 2.20 -5.32
C PRO A 90 0.12 1.88 -4.86
N GLY A 91 -0.35 2.62 -3.86
CA GLY A 91 -1.64 2.42 -3.23
C GLY A 91 -2.86 2.70 -4.11
N GLY A 92 -4.03 2.46 -3.53
CA GLY A 92 -5.35 2.81 -4.05
C GLY A 92 -5.79 4.21 -3.64
N LYS A 93 -7.10 4.42 -3.47
CA LYS A 93 -7.67 5.74 -3.14
C LYS A 93 -7.13 6.22 -1.78
N GLY A 94 -6.66 7.47 -1.73
CA GLY A 94 -6.22 8.13 -0.50
C GLY A 94 -4.80 7.81 -0.04
N SER A 95 -4.04 7.01 -0.80
CA SER A 95 -2.61 6.84 -0.55
C SER A 95 -1.84 8.09 -0.97
N SER A 96 -0.94 8.56 -0.13
CA SER A 96 -0.06 9.72 -0.36
C SER A 96 1.04 9.38 -1.36
N LEU A 97 1.39 8.10 -1.48
CA LEU A 97 2.40 7.57 -2.42
C LEU A 97 1.80 7.18 -3.78
N ILE A 98 0.67 7.78 -4.17
CA ILE A 98 0.28 7.82 -5.57
C ILE A 98 1.29 8.70 -6.29
N ILE A 99 2.25 8.09 -6.99
CA ILE A 99 3.00 8.81 -8.02
C ILE A 99 1.94 9.47 -8.91
N PRO A 100 1.87 10.81 -9.01
CA PRO A 100 0.93 11.44 -9.91
C PRO A 100 1.16 10.85 -11.29
N LYS A 101 0.07 10.49 -11.99
CA LYS A 101 0.16 10.34 -13.45
C LYS A 101 0.85 11.61 -13.95
N LYS A 102 2.04 11.48 -14.55
CA LYS A 102 2.62 12.57 -15.33
C LYS A 102 1.53 13.07 -16.27
N VAL A 103 1.15 14.33 -16.11
CA VAL A 103 0.29 15.03 -17.05
C VAL A 103 1.18 15.37 -18.25
N GLY A 104 1.09 14.57 -19.32
CA GLY A 104 1.68 14.78 -20.67
C GLY A 104 3.22 14.69 -20.76
N ASP A 105 3.87 13.96 -21.68
CA ASP A 105 3.45 13.31 -22.92
C ASP A 105 2.39 14.08 -23.70
N GLN A 106 2.69 15.37 -23.96
CA GLN A 106 2.28 15.99 -25.21
C GLN A 106 3.52 16.01 -26.11
N ASN A 107 3.77 14.90 -26.79
CA ASN A 107 4.49 14.94 -28.05
C ASN A 107 3.48 15.32 -29.14
N GLY A 108 3.80 16.36 -29.91
CA GLY A 108 3.17 16.64 -31.18
C GLY A 108 2.60 18.06 -31.29
N LEU A 109 3.47 19.03 -31.60
CA LEU A 109 3.27 20.06 -32.62
C LEU A 109 4.44 21.05 -32.57
N LEU A 110 5.47 20.76 -33.37
CA LEU A 110 6.35 21.76 -33.95
C LEU A 110 6.41 21.42 -35.44
N GLU A 111 5.52 22.05 -36.19
CA GLU A 111 5.83 22.49 -37.56
C GLU A 111 6.23 23.97 -37.49
#